data_AF-D3EI86-F1
#
_entry.id   AF-D3EI86-F1
#
_cell.length_a   1.000
_cell.length_b   1.000
_cell.length_c   1.000
_cell.angle_alpha   90.00
_cell.angle_beta   90.00
_cell.angle_gamma   90.00
#
_symmetry.space_group_name_H-M   'P 1'
#
loop_
_entity.id
_entity.type
_entity.pdbx_description
1 polymer ?
#
loop_
_entity_poly.entity_id
_entity_poly.type
_entity_poly.pdbx_seq_one_letter_code
_entity_poly.pdbx_strand_id
1 'polypeptide(L)'
;MKKFVLALMCAMLLFGLPQSVFADDQALHQLSKDTDFVIYAPQLPKTDWKLDIPVPYPFKPGEKKITFTRFSYFDMSGDIYLLGVEQHKAHGYKTTQSITSIDLKNNTSSTRQQERTFTFDSRGEPVTWDDIEARFEPWADKEQNGGFLKWIQGDTFIEMSSVVLTREQMIEVARSMKPVEH
;
A
#
# COMPACT_ATOMS: atom_id res chain seq x y z
N MET A 1 49.14 -42.74 2.14
CA MET A 1 47.78 -42.27 1.79
C MET A 1 47.32 -41.24 2.82
N LYS A 2 47.51 -39.94 2.57
CA LYS A 2 47.05 -38.86 3.47
C LYS A 2 45.69 -38.36 2.98
N LYS A 3 44.67 -38.48 3.82
CA LYS A 3 43.30 -38.01 3.55
C LYS A 3 43.27 -36.49 3.67
N PHE A 4 42.96 -35.78 2.59
CA PHE A 4 42.64 -34.37 2.63
C PHE A 4 41.21 -34.21 3.16
N VAL A 5 41.07 -33.61 4.34
CA VAL A 5 39.78 -33.13 4.84
C VAL A 5 39.59 -31.74 4.23
N LEU A 6 38.72 -31.66 3.23
CA LEU A 6 38.27 -30.39 2.67
C LEU A 6 37.14 -29.87 3.58
N ALA A 7 37.49 -29.03 4.55
CA ALA A 7 36.49 -28.32 5.34
C ALA A 7 35.88 -27.21 4.47
N LEU A 8 34.70 -27.48 3.92
CA LEU A 8 33.86 -26.52 3.23
C LEU A 8 33.35 -25.50 4.27
N MET A 9 34.08 -24.39 4.46
CA MET A 9 33.53 -23.23 5.16
C MET A 9 32.39 -22.67 4.29
N CYS A 10 31.15 -23.04 4.61
CA CYS A 10 29.99 -22.25 4.25
C CYS A 10 30.14 -20.90 4.94
N ALA A 11 30.71 -19.94 4.22
CA ALA A 11 30.51 -18.53 4.54
C ALA A 11 29.02 -18.26 4.36
N MET A 12 28.27 -18.36 5.46
CA MET A 12 26.96 -17.75 5.57
C MET A 12 27.17 -16.26 5.36
N LEU A 13 27.04 -15.81 4.12
CA LEU A 13 26.67 -14.44 3.83
C LEU A 13 25.31 -14.26 4.48
N LEU A 14 25.33 -13.81 5.73
CA LEU A 14 24.24 -13.08 6.34
C LEU A 14 24.09 -11.81 5.48
N PHE A 15 23.45 -11.96 4.31
CA PHE A 15 22.69 -10.86 3.76
C PHE A 15 21.62 -10.61 4.81
N GLY A 16 21.92 -9.71 5.75
CA GLY A 16 20.88 -9.10 6.55
C GLY A 16 19.83 -8.67 5.56
N LEU A 17 18.62 -9.24 5.68
CA LEU A 17 17.46 -8.66 5.04
C LEU A 17 17.53 -7.16 5.36
N PRO A 18 17.36 -6.26 4.36
CA PRO A 18 17.34 -4.84 4.65
C PRO A 18 16.35 -4.67 5.80
N GLN A 19 16.85 -4.28 6.98
CA GLN A 19 15.97 -3.87 8.05
C GLN A 19 15.21 -2.71 7.43
N SER A 20 13.91 -2.88 7.23
CA SER A 20 13.04 -1.83 6.75
C SER A 20 13.29 -0.63 7.66
N VAL A 21 13.98 0.38 7.13
CA VAL A 21 14.14 1.64 7.83
C VAL A 21 12.77 2.28 7.77
N PHE A 22 12.06 2.24 8.88
CA PHE A 22 10.77 2.89 8.97
C PHE A 22 10.94 4.38 8.67
N ALA A 23 10.08 4.89 7.81
CA ALA A 23 10.02 6.27 7.43
C ALA A 23 9.55 7.13 8.61
N ASP A 24 10.06 8.36 8.65
CA ASP A 24 9.64 9.41 9.56
C ASP A 24 8.77 10.45 8.84
N ASP A 25 8.32 11.45 9.57
CA ASP A 25 7.52 12.55 9.02
C ASP A 25 8.28 13.31 7.93
N GLN A 26 9.60 13.45 8.04
CA GLN A 26 10.42 14.12 7.04
C GLN A 26 10.38 13.39 5.69
N ALA A 27 10.43 12.06 5.70
CA ALA A 27 10.28 11.27 4.48
C ALA A 27 8.91 11.47 3.83
N LEU A 28 7.82 11.53 4.62
CA LEU A 28 6.48 11.83 4.11
C LEU A 28 6.37 13.25 3.53
N HIS A 29 6.92 14.26 4.19
CA HIS A 29 6.93 15.63 3.70
C HIS A 29 7.75 15.79 2.42
N GLN A 30 8.85 15.04 2.28
CA GLN A 30 9.63 15.07 1.05
C GLN A 30 8.90 14.36 -0.09
N LEU A 31 8.24 13.24 0.22
CA LEU A 31 7.43 12.49 -0.74
C LEU A 31 6.26 13.33 -1.27
N SER A 32 5.58 14.09 -0.39
CA SER A 32 4.43 14.92 -0.78
C SER A 32 4.80 16.01 -1.79
N LYS A 33 6.05 16.48 -1.80
CA LYS A 33 6.56 17.47 -2.77
C LYS A 33 6.74 16.91 -4.17
N ASP A 34 6.91 15.60 -4.29
CA ASP A 34 7.19 14.91 -5.54
C ASP A 34 5.97 14.15 -6.09
N THR A 35 4.89 14.04 -5.31
CA THR A 35 3.61 13.49 -5.79
C THR A 35 2.82 14.51 -6.59
N ASP A 36 1.94 14.00 -7.44
CA ASP A 36 1.03 14.85 -8.22
C ASP A 36 -0.38 14.95 -7.67
N PHE A 37 -0.61 14.26 -6.57
CA PHE A 37 -1.80 14.24 -5.75
C PHE A 37 -1.42 14.62 -4.31
N VAL A 38 -2.43 14.93 -3.50
CA VAL A 38 -2.26 15.22 -2.08
C VAL A 38 -2.14 13.89 -1.34
N ILE A 39 -1.05 13.71 -0.59
CA ILE A 39 -0.87 12.55 0.28
C ILE A 39 -1.69 12.77 1.54
N TYR A 40 -2.45 11.75 1.94
CA TYR A 40 -3.11 11.68 3.23
C TYR A 40 -2.42 10.67 4.14
N ALA A 41 -2.26 11.04 5.41
CA ALA A 41 -1.71 10.16 6.44
C ALA A 41 -2.57 10.28 7.72
N PRO A 42 -2.70 9.20 8.50
CA PRO A 42 -3.53 9.19 9.70
C PRO A 42 -2.90 10.01 10.82
N GLN A 43 -3.71 10.86 11.46
CA GLN A 43 -3.34 11.74 12.58
C GLN A 43 -4.04 11.31 13.88
N LEU A 44 -3.91 10.04 14.26
CA LEU A 44 -4.49 9.52 15.49
C LEU A 44 -3.60 9.87 16.69
N PRO A 45 -4.13 10.55 17.73
CA PRO A 45 -3.38 10.76 18.96
C PRO A 45 -3.03 9.41 19.61
N LYS A 46 -1.75 9.19 19.95
CA LYS A 46 -1.25 8.02 20.70
C LYS A 46 -1.23 6.67 19.95
N THR A 47 -1.49 6.64 18.64
CA THR A 47 -1.08 5.47 17.83
C THR A 47 0.38 5.63 17.48
N ASP A 48 1.22 5.02 18.30
CA ASP A 48 2.60 4.80 17.93
C ASP A 48 2.63 3.63 16.92
N TRP A 49 2.82 3.95 15.65
CA TRP A 49 3.03 2.97 14.58
C TRP A 49 4.31 3.26 13.83
N LYS A 50 4.85 2.23 13.21
CA LYS A 50 6.00 2.30 12.35
C LYS A 50 5.55 2.33 10.89
N LEU A 51 5.98 3.34 10.15
CA LEU A 51 5.63 3.53 8.75
C LEU A 51 6.72 2.95 7.84
N ASP A 52 6.34 2.13 6.87
CA ASP A 52 7.19 1.76 5.74
C ASP A 52 6.56 2.29 4.43
N ILE A 53 7.41 2.74 3.51
CA ILE A 53 7.00 3.30 2.20
C ILE A 53 7.57 2.38 1.10
N PRO A 54 6.94 1.21 0.86
CA PRO A 54 7.38 0.28 -0.17
C PRO A 54 7.24 0.85 -1.58
N VAL A 55 6.34 1.83 -1.79
CA VAL A 55 6.20 2.50 -3.09
C VAL A 55 6.06 4.01 -2.89
N PRO A 56 6.93 4.82 -3.51
CA PRO A 56 8.05 4.43 -4.38
C PRO A 56 9.29 3.97 -3.60
N TYR A 57 9.86 2.81 -3.94
CA TYR A 57 11.17 2.38 -3.42
C TYR A 57 12.16 2.00 -4.53
N PRO A 58 13.42 2.45 -4.46
CA PRO A 58 13.93 3.48 -3.55
C PRO A 58 13.38 4.86 -3.96
N PHE A 59 12.88 5.63 -2.99
CA PHE A 59 12.51 7.02 -3.21
C PHE A 59 13.77 7.89 -3.33
N LYS A 60 13.85 8.66 -4.41
CA LYS A 60 14.93 9.63 -4.66
C LYS A 60 14.29 10.99 -4.94
N PRO A 61 14.38 11.94 -3.99
CA PRO A 61 13.73 13.23 -4.12
C PRO A 61 14.06 13.96 -5.43
N GLY A 62 13.04 14.50 -6.09
CA GLY A 62 13.16 15.29 -7.31
C GLY A 62 13.54 14.53 -8.60
N GLU A 63 13.79 13.21 -8.56
CA GLU A 63 14.18 12.45 -9.76
C GLU A 63 12.98 12.22 -10.70
N LYS A 64 11.82 11.86 -10.14
CA LYS A 64 10.62 11.52 -10.90
C LYS A 64 9.37 11.97 -10.15
N LYS A 65 8.39 12.41 -10.93
CA LYS A 65 7.03 12.66 -10.45
C LYS A 65 6.37 11.35 -10.04
N ILE A 66 5.81 11.31 -8.84
CA ILE A 66 5.20 10.12 -8.24
C ILE A 66 3.69 10.17 -8.45
N THR A 67 3.14 9.16 -9.11
CA THR A 67 1.71 9.09 -9.46
C THR A 67 0.95 8.06 -8.62
N PHE A 68 1.66 7.30 -7.78
CA PHE A 68 1.10 6.27 -6.91
C PHE A 68 2.01 6.05 -5.70
N THR A 69 1.43 5.88 -4.53
CA THR A 69 2.14 5.49 -3.30
C THR A 69 1.46 4.32 -2.63
N ARG A 70 2.26 3.54 -1.89
CA ARG A 70 1.79 2.51 -0.96
C ARG A 70 2.52 2.69 0.34
N PHE A 71 1.77 2.84 1.42
CA PHE A 71 2.24 2.89 2.79
C PHE A 71 1.86 1.61 3.51
N SER A 72 2.74 1.15 4.39
CA SER A 72 2.52 0.02 5.28
C SER A 72 2.72 0.50 6.71
N TYR A 73 1.70 0.39 7.54
CA TYR A 73 1.79 0.72 8.97
C TYR A 73 1.91 -0.56 9.78
N PHE A 74 2.88 -0.57 10.68
CA PHE A 74 3.17 -1.65 11.60
C PHE A 74 2.98 -1.17 13.05
N ASP A 75 2.82 -2.11 13.97
CA ASP A 75 2.92 -1.82 15.40
C ASP A 75 4.32 -1.32 15.80
N MET A 76 4.52 -0.95 17.07
CA MET A 76 5.80 -0.42 17.53
C MET A 76 6.93 -1.44 17.56
N SER A 77 6.64 -2.73 17.65
CA SER A 77 7.67 -3.74 17.45
C SER A 77 8.17 -3.69 16.00
N GLY A 78 7.27 -3.39 15.05
CA GLY A 78 7.53 -3.48 13.62
C GLY A 78 7.23 -4.88 13.07
N ASP A 79 6.76 -5.79 13.92
CA ASP A 79 6.54 -7.20 13.59
C ASP A 79 5.11 -7.45 13.11
N ILE A 80 4.14 -6.62 13.54
CA ILE A 80 2.72 -6.80 13.20
C ILE A 80 2.32 -5.75 12.17
N TYR A 81 2.01 -6.22 10.96
CA TYR A 81 1.39 -5.40 9.93
C TYR A 81 -0.05 -5.04 10.33
N LEU A 82 -0.35 -3.74 10.43
CA LEU A 82 -1.64 -3.23 10.85
C LEU A 82 -2.54 -2.92 9.65
N LEU A 83 -2.03 -2.14 8.70
CA LEU A 83 -2.79 -1.73 7.52
C LEU A 83 -1.89 -1.25 6.39
N GLY A 84 -2.43 -1.29 5.18
CA GLY A 84 -1.84 -0.69 3.99
C GLY A 84 -2.69 0.46 3.50
N VAL A 85 -2.05 1.50 2.98
CA VAL A 85 -2.73 2.64 2.37
C VAL A 85 -2.15 2.86 0.98
N GLU A 86 -2.97 2.67 -0.05
CA GLU A 86 -2.63 2.95 -1.43
C GLU A 86 -3.28 4.26 -1.87
N GLN A 87 -2.53 5.12 -2.56
CA GLN A 87 -2.99 6.45 -2.95
C GLN A 87 -2.54 6.81 -4.36
N HIS A 88 -3.42 7.46 -5.11
CA HIS A 88 -3.13 8.07 -6.40
C HIS A 88 -4.20 9.11 -6.75
N LYS A 89 -4.06 9.81 -7.87
CA LYS A 89 -5.13 10.69 -8.36
C LYS A 89 -6.44 9.97 -8.61
N ALA A 90 -7.55 10.51 -8.12
CA ALA A 90 -8.89 10.02 -8.42
C ALA A 90 -9.22 10.17 -9.91
N HIS A 91 -8.78 11.26 -10.55
CA HIS A 91 -9.06 11.53 -11.96
C HIS A 91 -7.81 11.47 -12.84
N GLY A 92 -7.95 10.87 -14.02
CA GLY A 92 -6.88 10.82 -15.02
C GLY A 92 -5.73 9.86 -14.71
N TYR A 93 -5.74 9.20 -13.55
CA TYR A 93 -4.79 8.13 -13.25
C TYR A 93 -4.96 6.96 -14.22
N LYS A 94 -3.84 6.36 -14.62
CA LYS A 94 -3.79 5.21 -15.51
C LYS A 94 -3.23 4.01 -14.77
N THR A 95 -3.94 2.89 -14.84
CA THR A 95 -3.49 1.59 -14.34
C THR A 95 -3.03 0.72 -15.52
N THR A 96 -2.01 -0.10 -15.29
CA THR A 96 -1.53 -1.10 -16.27
C THR A 96 -2.10 -2.47 -15.88
N GLN A 97 -2.96 -3.02 -16.73
CA GLN A 97 -3.52 -4.36 -16.53
C GLN A 97 -2.79 -5.38 -17.40
N SER A 98 -2.40 -6.52 -16.81
CA SER A 98 -1.92 -7.68 -17.55
C SER A 98 -3.10 -8.59 -17.88
N ILE A 99 -3.46 -8.67 -19.16
CA ILE A 99 -4.54 -9.53 -19.65
C ILE A 99 -3.92 -10.80 -20.22
N THR A 100 -4.15 -11.93 -19.55
CA THR A 100 -3.78 -13.25 -20.03
C THR A 100 -4.98 -13.90 -20.72
N SER A 101 -4.84 -14.14 -22.03
CA SER A 101 -5.78 -14.95 -22.79
C SER A 101 -5.30 -16.39 -22.81
N ILE A 102 -6.15 -17.33 -22.41
CA ILE A 102 -5.86 -18.76 -22.40
C ILE A 102 -6.69 -19.44 -23.51
N ASP A 103 -6.02 -20.08 -24.45
CA ASP A 103 -6.64 -20.93 -25.48
C ASP A 103 -6.61 -22.38 -24.98
N LEU A 104 -7.76 -22.84 -24.47
CA LEU A 104 -7.93 -24.19 -23.95
C LEU A 104 -7.81 -25.27 -25.03
N LYS A 105 -8.12 -24.95 -26.29
CA LYS A 105 -8.10 -25.92 -27.40
C LYS A 105 -6.67 -26.23 -27.82
N ASN A 106 -5.84 -25.19 -27.91
CA ASN A 106 -4.44 -25.32 -28.31
C ASN A 106 -3.49 -25.43 -27.12
N ASN A 107 -4.01 -25.36 -25.88
CA ASN A 107 -3.23 -25.31 -24.64
C ASN A 107 -2.15 -24.22 -24.67
N THR A 108 -2.51 -23.04 -25.18
CA THR A 108 -1.60 -21.89 -25.25
C THR A 108 -2.13 -20.73 -24.39
N SER A 109 -1.23 -19.83 -24.03
CA SER A 109 -1.60 -18.57 -23.40
C SER A 109 -0.81 -17.42 -23.99
N SER A 110 -1.40 -16.22 -23.97
CA SER A 110 -0.74 -14.97 -24.36
C SER A 110 -1.09 -13.90 -23.34
N THR A 111 -0.09 -13.13 -22.91
CA THR A 111 -0.27 -12.03 -21.98
C THR A 111 0.03 -10.72 -22.70
N ARG A 112 -0.86 -9.74 -22.58
CA ARG A 112 -0.63 -8.37 -23.06
C ARG A 112 -0.88 -7.37 -21.94
N GLN A 113 -0.07 -6.31 -21.91
CA GLN A 113 -0.31 -5.17 -21.04
C GLN A 113 -1.27 -4.19 -21.73
N GLN A 114 -2.22 -3.67 -20.98
CA GLN A 114 -3.15 -2.65 -21.45
C GLN A 114 -3.25 -1.53 -20.39
N GLU A 115 -2.98 -0.30 -20.79
CA GLU A 115 -3.31 0.87 -19.97
C GLU A 115 -4.83 1.07 -19.93
N ARG A 116 -5.37 1.34 -18.75
CA ARG A 116 -6.76 1.77 -18.56
C ARG A 116 -6.80 2.98 -17.65
N THR A 117 -7.70 3.90 -17.94
CA THR A 117 -8.01 4.99 -17.02
C THR A 117 -8.71 4.40 -15.80
N PHE A 118 -8.24 4.78 -14.61
CA PHE A 118 -8.88 4.41 -13.36
C PHE A 118 -10.29 5.00 -13.29
N THR A 119 -11.20 4.21 -12.75
CA THR A 119 -12.57 4.60 -12.43
C THR A 119 -12.89 4.10 -11.04
N PHE A 120 -13.45 4.95 -10.19
CA PHE A 120 -13.81 4.55 -8.83
C PHE A 120 -14.82 3.39 -8.86
N ASP A 121 -14.46 2.29 -8.22
CA ASP A 121 -15.31 1.13 -8.09
C ASP A 121 -16.26 1.30 -6.90
N SER A 122 -17.55 1.49 -7.19
CA SER A 122 -18.57 1.72 -6.16
C SER A 122 -19.06 0.45 -5.45
N ARG A 123 -18.45 -0.72 -5.69
CA ARG A 123 -18.74 -1.97 -4.95
C ARG A 123 -18.37 -1.85 -3.47
N GLY A 124 -19.11 -2.55 -2.62
CA GLY A 124 -18.96 -2.56 -1.16
C GLY A 124 -20.13 -1.89 -0.44
N GLU A 125 -20.18 -2.05 0.87
CA GLU A 125 -21.16 -1.40 1.74
C GLU A 125 -20.83 0.11 1.84
N PRO A 126 -21.81 1.01 1.67
CA PRO A 126 -21.58 2.44 1.78
C PRO A 126 -21.25 2.81 3.23
N VAL A 127 -20.23 3.67 3.39
CA VAL A 127 -19.85 4.27 4.67
C VAL A 127 -19.69 5.76 4.43
N THR A 128 -20.25 6.58 5.31
CA THR A 128 -20.11 8.04 5.21
C THR A 128 -19.57 8.63 6.50
N TRP A 129 -18.79 9.69 6.34
CA TRP A 129 -18.40 10.58 7.43
C TRP A 129 -18.16 11.96 6.82
N ASP A 130 -18.63 13.00 7.50
CA ASP A 130 -18.61 14.37 6.98
C ASP A 130 -19.21 14.44 5.56
N ASP A 131 -18.43 14.92 4.58
CA ASP A 131 -18.76 14.98 3.16
C ASP A 131 -18.16 13.82 2.34
N ILE A 132 -17.52 12.85 2.99
CA ILE A 132 -16.85 11.72 2.35
C ILE A 132 -17.81 10.55 2.20
N GLU A 133 -17.91 10.06 0.98
CA GLU A 133 -18.58 8.82 0.63
C GLU A 133 -17.56 7.72 0.33
N ALA A 134 -17.58 6.67 1.13
CA ALA A 134 -16.66 5.54 1.05
C ALA A 134 -17.38 4.22 0.78
N ARG A 135 -16.59 3.20 0.48
CA ARG A 135 -17.06 1.82 0.29
C ARG A 135 -16.20 0.86 1.09
N PHE A 136 -16.86 0.03 1.88
CA PHE A 136 -16.23 -1.04 2.66
C PHE A 136 -16.52 -2.42 2.03
N GLU A 137 -15.49 -3.22 1.81
CA GLU A 137 -15.59 -4.57 1.26
C GLU A 137 -14.79 -5.54 2.15
N PRO A 138 -15.44 -6.49 2.86
CA PRO A 138 -14.73 -7.44 3.71
C PRO A 138 -13.93 -8.45 2.88
N TRP A 139 -12.85 -9.02 3.44
CA TRP A 139 -12.03 -10.05 2.77
C TRP A 139 -12.81 -11.35 2.47
N ALA A 140 -13.85 -11.67 3.25
CA ALA A 140 -14.70 -12.86 3.14
C ALA A 140 -16.05 -12.66 3.88
N ASP A 141 -16.84 -13.72 4.04
CA ASP A 141 -18.16 -13.68 4.70
C ASP A 141 -18.08 -13.10 6.12
N LYS A 142 -19.10 -12.28 6.42
CA LYS A 142 -19.22 -11.37 7.57
C LYS A 142 -18.91 -12.07 8.90
N GLU A 143 -17.70 -11.86 9.44
CA GLU A 143 -17.40 -11.77 10.90
C GLU A 143 -15.91 -11.82 11.27
N GLN A 144 -14.98 -11.95 10.33
CA GLN A 144 -13.54 -11.94 10.68
C GLN A 144 -12.82 -10.77 10.01
N ASN A 145 -12.56 -9.76 10.85
CA ASN A 145 -11.68 -8.60 10.74
C ASN A 145 -11.18 -8.17 9.35
N GLY A 146 -11.38 -6.88 9.08
CA GLY A 146 -10.71 -6.18 7.99
C GLY A 146 -11.41 -6.29 6.66
N GLY A 147 -10.67 -5.93 5.62
CA GLY A 147 -11.17 -5.78 4.27
C GLY A 147 -10.50 -4.60 3.60
N PHE A 148 -11.24 -3.98 2.68
CA PHE A 148 -10.88 -2.77 1.97
C PHE A 148 -11.84 -1.66 2.35
N LEU A 149 -11.31 -0.49 2.65
CA LEU A 149 -12.06 0.75 2.76
C LEU A 149 -11.51 1.71 1.71
N LYS A 150 -12.33 2.06 0.73
CA LYS A 150 -11.95 2.93 -0.39
C LYS A 150 -12.80 4.18 -0.45
N TRP A 151 -12.18 5.32 -0.68
CA TRP A 151 -12.86 6.61 -0.81
C TRP A 151 -12.05 7.57 -1.68
N ILE A 152 -12.65 8.71 -2.00
CA ILE A 152 -11.98 9.83 -2.62
C ILE A 152 -12.04 11.01 -1.65
N GLN A 153 -10.90 11.67 -1.44
CA GLN A 153 -10.80 12.89 -0.65
C GLN A 153 -10.06 13.94 -1.48
N GLY A 154 -10.73 15.03 -1.82
CA GLY A 154 -10.25 15.96 -2.84
C GLY A 154 -10.13 15.26 -4.20
N ASP A 155 -8.95 15.33 -4.83
CA ASP A 155 -8.62 14.59 -6.06
C ASP A 155 -7.73 13.36 -5.77
N THR A 156 -7.70 12.86 -4.54
CA THR A 156 -6.92 11.66 -4.17
C THR A 156 -7.87 10.49 -3.93
N PHE A 157 -7.67 9.41 -4.68
CA PHE A 157 -8.22 8.10 -4.34
C PHE A 157 -7.37 7.47 -3.24
N ILE A 158 -8.02 6.92 -2.23
CA ILE A 158 -7.38 6.24 -1.10
C ILE A 158 -8.04 4.89 -0.93
N GLU A 159 -7.22 3.84 -0.88
CA GLU A 159 -7.63 2.50 -0.46
C GLU A 159 -6.85 2.10 0.78
N MET A 160 -7.57 1.81 1.85
CA MET A 160 -7.02 1.21 3.06
C MET A 160 -7.35 -0.27 3.08
N SER A 161 -6.35 -1.11 3.25
CA SER A 161 -6.54 -2.55 3.47
C SER A 161 -6.02 -2.95 4.85
N SER A 162 -6.73 -3.85 5.52
CA SER A 162 -6.26 -4.45 6.77
C SER A 162 -6.79 -5.87 6.91
N VAL A 163 -6.02 -6.74 7.57
CA VAL A 163 -6.43 -8.09 7.97
C VAL A 163 -6.58 -8.23 9.49
N VAL A 164 -6.21 -7.19 10.26
CA VAL A 164 -6.23 -7.21 11.73
C VAL A 164 -7.22 -6.21 12.31
N LEU A 165 -7.43 -5.07 11.65
CA LEU A 165 -8.37 -4.05 12.11
C LEU A 165 -9.79 -4.45 11.77
N THR A 166 -10.73 -4.20 12.68
CA THR A 166 -12.16 -4.30 12.38
C THR A 166 -12.57 -3.20 11.40
N ARG A 167 -13.77 -3.35 10.81
CA ARG A 167 -14.39 -2.31 9.97
C ARG A 167 -14.43 -0.97 10.71
N GLU A 168 -14.85 -0.96 11.96
CA GLU A 168 -14.99 0.26 12.78
C GLU A 168 -13.63 0.91 13.04
N GLN A 169 -12.59 0.12 13.33
CA GLN A 169 -11.23 0.62 13.49
C GLN A 169 -10.68 1.21 12.18
N MET A 170 -10.93 0.58 11.03
CA MET A 170 -10.54 1.14 9.73
C MET A 170 -11.22 2.48 9.46
N ILE A 171 -12.51 2.62 9.80
CA ILE A 171 -13.25 3.88 9.67
C ILE A 171 -12.69 4.95 10.60
N GLU A 172 -12.31 4.59 11.83
CA GLU A 172 -11.65 5.50 12.77
C GLU A 172 -10.33 6.03 12.21
N VAL A 173 -9.48 5.14 11.68
CA VAL A 173 -8.23 5.55 11.01
C VAL A 173 -8.53 6.44 9.81
N ALA A 174 -9.52 6.10 8.97
CA ALA A 174 -9.88 6.90 7.80
C ALA A 174 -10.35 8.32 8.17
N ARG A 175 -11.12 8.47 9.25
CA ARG A 175 -11.53 9.79 9.76
C ARG A 175 -10.36 10.63 10.29
N SER A 176 -9.30 9.98 10.75
CA SER A 176 -8.09 10.65 11.22
C SER A 176 -7.18 11.12 10.09
N MET A 177 -7.41 10.68 8.85
CA MET A 177 -6.56 11.03 7.72
C MET A 177 -6.58 12.54 7.46
N LYS A 178 -5.39 13.14 7.42
CA LYS A 178 -5.19 14.55 7.09
C LYS A 178 -4.17 14.69 5.96
N PRO A 179 -4.26 15.76 5.15
CA PRO A 179 -3.26 16.03 4.15
C PRO A 179 -1.89 16.22 4.82
N VAL A 180 -0.85 15.61 4.26
CA VAL A 180 0.53 15.87 4.65
C VAL A 180 0.92 17.23 4.09
N GLU A 181 1.08 18.22 4.96
CA GLU A 181 1.40 19.59 4.57
C GLU A 181 2.79 19.70 3.91
N HIS A 182 3.00 20.74 3.10
CA HIS A 182 4.25 21.00 2.36
C HIS A 182 5.24 21.88 3.12
#